data_AF-A0A800K4C9-F1
#
_entry.id   AF-A0A800K4C9-F1
#
_cell.length_a   1.000
_cell.length_b   1.000
_cell.length_c   1.000
_cell.angle_alpha   90.00
_cell.angle_beta   90.00
_cell.angle_gamma   90.00
#
_symmetry.space_group_name_H-M   'P 1'
#
loop_
_entity.id
_entity.type
_entity.pdbx_description
1 polymer ?
#
loop_
_entity_poly.entity_id
_entity_poly.type
_entity_poly.pdbx_seq_one_letter_code
_entity_poly.pdbx_strand_id
1 'polypeptide(L)'
;MPRRSFNVAGLTMALVWGAACAQQGSPRGGPEDRRPPVVVSTTPDTFAIVPDFNGAIRFEFDERISEQVSGGTLDEAVVVSPRTGDLRVRHERRSIVIEVDGGFEPDRVYRVTLLPVIRDLFSNQMIDAFEIVFSTGPTPVPTTIAGIVWDRITGEGMADYEVRAVATEGDPSVHVAMTDAGGVFALRYLPSPMEQGGRPAGRFRLVAFEDRNRDGIVDPMEVQGS
;
A
#
# COMPACT_ATOMS: atom_id res chain seq x y z
N MET A 1 21.55 16.14 106.32
CA MET A 1 20.32 16.71 105.70
C MET A 1 20.70 17.97 104.93
N PRO A 2 20.11 18.30 103.76
CA PRO A 2 19.50 17.48 102.72
C PRO A 2 20.16 17.65 101.32
N ARG A 3 20.00 16.60 100.52
CA ARG A 3 19.69 16.49 99.08
C ARG A 3 19.69 17.77 98.22
N ARG A 4 20.29 17.66 97.03
CA ARG A 4 19.64 18.02 95.74
C ARG A 4 20.34 17.33 94.57
N SER A 5 19.71 16.26 94.12
CA SER A 5 19.92 15.58 92.84
C SER A 5 19.46 16.48 91.70
N PHE A 6 20.35 16.78 90.75
CA PHE A 6 19.98 17.42 89.48
C PHE A 6 19.71 16.34 88.44
N ASN A 7 18.43 16.12 88.18
CA ASN A 7 17.97 15.38 87.01
C ASN A 7 18.11 16.29 85.78
N VAL A 8 19.00 15.92 84.85
CA VAL A 8 19.01 16.51 83.51
C VAL A 8 18.07 15.69 82.64
N ALA A 9 16.81 16.09 82.61
CA ALA A 9 15.84 15.63 81.61
C ALA A 9 16.08 16.44 80.32
N GLY A 10 16.91 15.90 79.43
CA GLY A 10 17.14 16.44 78.09
C GLY A 10 16.15 15.86 77.09
N LEU A 11 15.21 16.69 76.66
CA LEU A 11 14.13 16.43 75.70
C LEU A 11 14.68 15.94 74.33
N THR A 12 14.41 14.69 73.97
CA THR A 12 14.65 14.16 72.62
C THR A 12 13.59 14.72 71.66
N MET A 13 13.94 15.75 70.90
CA MET A 13 13.12 16.28 69.82
C MET A 13 13.26 15.37 68.58
N ALA A 14 12.34 14.43 68.43
CA ALA A 14 12.24 13.58 67.25
C ALA A 14 11.76 14.41 66.05
N LEU A 15 12.69 14.75 65.17
CA LEU A 15 12.41 15.43 63.90
C LEU A 15 11.83 14.38 62.94
N VAL A 16 10.49 14.31 62.84
CA VAL A 16 9.80 13.48 61.85
C VAL A 16 9.92 14.17 60.49
N TRP A 17 10.89 13.74 59.68
CA TRP A 17 10.98 14.12 58.28
C TRP A 17 9.83 13.42 57.54
N GLY A 18 8.76 14.17 57.28
CA GLY A 18 7.69 13.74 56.41
C GLY A 18 8.26 13.50 55.01
N ALA A 19 8.43 12.23 54.66
CA ALA A 19 8.69 11.79 53.29
C ALA A 19 7.44 12.02 52.43
N ALA A 20 7.16 13.28 52.09
CA ALA A 20 6.25 13.61 51.00
C ALA A 20 7.03 13.44 49.68
N CYS A 21 7.33 12.17 49.34
CA CYS A 21 7.70 11.83 47.98
C CYS A 21 6.47 12.12 47.11
N ALA A 22 6.48 13.27 46.43
CA ALA A 22 5.58 13.52 45.33
C ALA A 22 5.89 12.48 44.25
N GLN A 23 5.12 11.40 44.23
CA GLN A 23 5.24 10.38 43.19
C GLN A 23 4.78 11.03 41.89
N GLN A 24 5.75 11.44 41.07
CA GLN A 24 5.50 11.97 39.74
C GLN A 24 4.92 10.82 38.91
N GLY A 25 3.60 10.68 38.96
CA GLY A 25 2.88 9.74 38.10
C GLY A 25 3.15 10.10 36.65
N SER A 26 3.38 9.09 35.81
CA SER A 26 3.54 9.28 34.37
C SER A 26 2.39 10.13 33.85
N PRO A 27 2.64 11.09 32.92
CA PRO A 27 1.56 11.84 32.29
C PRO A 27 0.50 10.86 31.80
N ARG A 28 -0.77 11.11 32.11
CA ARG A 28 -1.85 10.36 31.46
C ARG A 28 -1.72 10.64 29.97
N GLY A 29 -1.48 9.59 29.17
CA GLY A 29 -1.45 9.70 27.73
C GLY A 29 -2.75 10.33 27.22
N GLY A 30 -2.66 11.04 26.10
CA GLY A 30 -3.86 11.48 25.38
C GLY A 30 -4.70 10.28 24.92
N PRO A 31 -5.90 10.52 24.38
CA PRO A 31 -6.67 9.47 23.73
C PRO A 31 -5.84 8.74 22.68
N GLU A 32 -6.04 7.44 22.57
CA GLU A 32 -5.45 6.61 21.51
C GLU A 32 -5.89 7.14 20.14
N ASP A 33 -4.95 7.30 19.19
CA ASP A 33 -5.31 7.59 17.80
C ASP A 33 -5.78 6.31 17.12
N ARG A 34 -6.92 6.40 16.45
CA ARG A 34 -7.58 5.28 15.76
C ARG A 34 -7.93 5.61 14.32
N ARG A 35 -7.54 6.80 13.84
CA ARG A 35 -7.82 7.19 12.46
C ARG A 35 -6.79 6.52 11.55
N PRO A 36 -7.22 5.90 10.45
CA PRO A 36 -6.29 5.36 9.47
C PRO A 36 -5.62 6.52 8.70
N PRO A 37 -4.39 6.32 8.21
CA PRO A 37 -3.74 7.28 7.33
C PRO A 37 -4.51 7.37 6.00
N VAL A 38 -4.66 8.57 5.46
CA VAL A 38 -5.40 8.84 4.21
C VAL A 38 -4.51 9.56 3.22
N VAL A 39 -4.56 9.11 1.95
CA VAL A 39 -3.90 9.81 0.85
C VAL A 39 -4.61 11.13 0.56
N VAL A 40 -3.88 12.25 0.62
CA VAL A 40 -4.41 13.61 0.43
C VAL A 40 -4.04 14.23 -0.91
N SER A 41 -2.96 13.78 -1.56
CA SER A 41 -2.60 14.19 -2.91
C SER A 41 -1.71 13.16 -3.60
N THR A 42 -1.69 13.20 -4.92
CA THR A 42 -0.79 12.37 -5.72
C THR A 42 -0.02 13.17 -6.74
N THR A 43 1.18 12.71 -7.07
CA THR A 43 1.93 13.21 -8.22
C THR A 43 2.30 12.00 -9.08
N PRO A 44 1.89 11.91 -10.35
CA PRO A 44 0.91 12.77 -11.01
C PRO A 44 -0.47 12.74 -10.35
N ASP A 45 -1.29 13.75 -10.63
CA ASP A 45 -2.71 13.73 -10.26
C ASP A 45 -3.45 12.62 -11.02
N THR A 46 -4.57 12.16 -10.45
CA THR A 46 -5.45 11.22 -11.15
C THR A 46 -5.98 11.85 -12.44
N PHE A 47 -5.90 11.08 -13.52
CA PHE A 47 -6.17 11.41 -14.92
C PHE A 47 -5.26 12.46 -15.56
N ALA A 48 -4.12 12.78 -14.95
CA ALA A 48 -3.13 13.64 -15.59
C ALA A 48 -2.58 12.99 -16.88
N ILE A 49 -2.31 13.83 -17.89
CA ILE A 49 -1.62 13.45 -19.13
C ILE A 49 -0.27 14.17 -19.11
N VAL A 50 0.81 13.41 -19.01
CA VAL A 50 2.18 13.87 -18.77
C VAL A 50 3.13 13.17 -19.75
N PRO A 51 3.21 13.61 -21.04
CA PRO A 51 3.92 12.86 -22.09
C PRO A 51 5.40 12.61 -21.81
N ASP A 52 6.09 13.59 -21.21
CA ASP A 52 7.52 13.52 -20.88
C ASP A 52 7.76 13.15 -19.41
N PHE A 53 6.92 12.28 -18.83
CA PHE A 53 7.02 11.93 -17.43
C PHE A 53 8.31 11.14 -17.13
N ASN A 54 9.20 11.77 -16.36
CA ASN A 54 10.49 11.20 -15.95
C ASN A 54 10.67 11.18 -14.42
N GLY A 55 9.59 11.44 -13.68
CA GLY A 55 9.57 11.49 -12.22
C GLY A 55 9.13 10.18 -11.58
N ALA A 56 9.03 10.21 -10.26
CA ALA A 56 8.41 9.15 -9.47
C ALA A 56 6.92 9.44 -9.24
N ILE A 57 6.14 8.38 -9.05
CA ILE A 57 4.79 8.51 -8.51
C ILE A 57 4.90 8.74 -7.01
N ARG A 58 4.05 9.60 -6.46
CA ARG A 58 4.05 9.96 -5.05
C ARG A 58 2.65 9.96 -4.51
N PHE A 59 2.42 9.23 -3.43
CA PHE A 59 1.20 9.26 -2.62
C PHE A 59 1.50 10.00 -1.32
N GLU A 60 0.92 11.17 -1.12
CA GLU A 60 1.09 11.96 0.11
C GLU A 60 -0.02 11.67 1.11
N PHE A 61 0.31 11.52 2.39
CA PHE A 61 -0.61 11.19 3.47
C PHE A 61 -0.88 12.38 4.40
N ASP A 62 -2.07 12.39 5.01
CA ASP A 62 -2.49 13.38 6.01
C ASP A 62 -1.68 13.31 7.32
N GLU A 63 -0.99 12.19 7.57
CA GLU A 63 -0.15 11.97 8.74
C GLU A 63 1.15 11.21 8.45
N ARG A 64 1.90 10.89 9.51
CA ARG A 64 3.15 10.13 9.39
C ARG A 64 2.85 8.65 9.25
N ILE A 65 3.46 8.03 8.25
CA ILE A 65 3.34 6.60 8.00
C ILE A 65 4.55 5.84 8.57
N SER A 66 4.32 4.60 8.98
CA SER A 66 5.35 3.65 9.40
C SER A 66 6.12 3.14 8.18
N GLU A 67 7.40 2.82 8.39
CA GLU A 67 8.20 2.05 7.43
C GLU A 67 7.74 0.58 7.36
N GLN A 68 7.04 0.10 8.39
CA GLN A 68 6.51 -1.25 8.45
C GLN A 68 5.12 -1.31 7.79
N VAL A 69 4.99 -2.21 6.81
CA VAL A 69 3.72 -2.59 6.20
C VAL A 69 3.09 -3.78 6.95
N SER A 70 1.76 -3.91 6.85
CA SER A 70 1.02 -4.99 7.54
C SER A 70 1.26 -6.38 6.95
N GLY A 71 1.76 -6.46 5.72
CA GLY A 71 2.00 -7.70 5.00
C GLY A 71 2.94 -7.45 3.83
N GLY A 72 3.80 -8.41 3.57
CA GLY A 72 4.72 -8.35 2.44
C GLY A 72 5.86 -7.34 2.59
N THR A 73 6.43 -6.97 1.45
CA THR A 73 7.42 -5.90 1.32
C THR A 73 6.75 -4.57 0.94
N LEU A 74 7.50 -3.47 1.00
CA LEU A 74 6.97 -2.18 0.55
C LEU A 74 6.74 -2.17 -0.97
N ASP A 75 7.55 -2.89 -1.74
CA ASP A 75 7.37 -3.03 -3.18
C ASP A 75 6.07 -3.76 -3.52
N GLU A 76 5.74 -4.79 -2.74
CA GLU A 76 4.48 -5.54 -2.84
C GLU A 76 3.23 -4.72 -2.43
N ALA A 77 3.41 -3.57 -1.77
CA ALA A 77 2.29 -2.69 -1.43
C ALA A 77 1.72 -1.95 -2.65
N VAL A 78 2.34 -2.07 -3.83
CA VAL A 78 2.00 -1.31 -5.03
C VAL A 78 1.83 -2.23 -6.23
N VAL A 79 0.74 -2.03 -6.97
CA VAL A 79 0.49 -2.69 -8.25
C VAL A 79 0.49 -1.65 -9.35
N VAL A 80 1.39 -1.78 -10.32
CA VAL A 80 1.46 -0.94 -11.53
C VAL A 80 1.05 -1.76 -12.75
N SER A 81 0.14 -1.21 -13.55
CA SER A 81 -0.34 -1.79 -14.81
C SER A 81 -0.37 -0.72 -15.90
N PRO A 82 0.23 -0.94 -17.09
CA PRO A 82 1.04 -2.10 -17.46
C PRO A 82 2.35 -2.20 -16.68
N ARG A 83 2.90 -3.41 -16.56
CA ARG A 83 4.25 -3.63 -16.06
C ARG A 83 5.26 -3.33 -17.16
N THR A 84 6.06 -2.29 -16.97
CA THR A 84 7.13 -1.86 -17.90
C THR A 84 8.53 -1.97 -17.30
N GLY A 85 8.65 -2.38 -16.04
CA GLY A 85 9.90 -2.59 -15.33
C GLY A 85 9.65 -2.98 -13.87
N ASP A 86 10.74 -3.30 -13.17
CA ASP A 86 10.68 -3.61 -11.74
C ASP A 86 10.35 -2.35 -10.93
N LEU A 87 9.58 -2.51 -9.85
CA LEU A 87 9.22 -1.41 -8.98
C LEU A 87 10.28 -1.19 -7.91
N ARG A 88 10.56 0.07 -7.61
CA ARG A 88 11.26 0.48 -6.39
C ARG A 88 10.35 1.40 -5.61
N VAL A 89 9.89 0.92 -4.46
CA VAL A 89 9.00 1.65 -3.58
C VAL A 89 9.78 2.12 -2.37
N ARG A 90 9.76 3.43 -2.15
CA ARG A 90 10.46 4.10 -1.05
C ARG A 90 9.45 4.73 -0.12
N HIS A 91 9.68 4.53 1.17
CA HIS A 91 9.00 5.25 2.22
C HIS A 91 9.69 6.60 2.43
N GLU A 92 8.89 7.64 2.62
CA GLU A 92 9.29 8.86 3.30
C GLU A 92 8.31 9.16 4.44
N ARG A 93 8.62 10.18 5.24
CA ARG A 93 7.91 10.50 6.49
C ARG A 93 6.38 10.53 6.38
N ARG A 94 5.84 10.98 5.24
CA ARG A 94 4.40 11.11 4.98
C ARG A 94 4.04 10.69 3.55
N SER A 95 4.88 9.90 2.89
CA SER A 95 4.64 9.56 1.50
C SER A 95 5.20 8.22 1.09
N ILE A 96 4.54 7.58 0.14
CA ILE A 96 5.07 6.46 -0.61
C ILE A 96 5.49 6.95 -2.00
N VAL A 97 6.74 6.66 -2.37
CA VAL A 97 7.35 7.08 -3.64
C VAL A 97 7.64 5.84 -4.47
N ILE A 98 7.17 5.82 -5.71
CA ILE A 98 7.26 4.66 -6.61
C ILE A 98 8.03 5.05 -7.86
N GLU A 99 9.08 4.30 -8.12
CA GLU A 99 9.89 4.38 -9.33
C GLU A 99 9.78 3.07 -10.09
N VAL A 100 9.89 3.13 -11.41
CA VAL A 100 9.97 1.97 -12.28
C VAL A 100 11.39 1.93 -12.85
N ASP A 101 12.04 0.78 -12.80
CA ASP A 101 13.35 0.60 -13.41
C ASP A 101 13.24 0.78 -14.93
N GLY A 102 14.03 1.72 -15.47
CA GLY A 102 13.90 2.18 -16.85
C GLY A 102 12.90 3.31 -17.07
N GLY A 103 12.13 3.69 -16.05
CA GLY A 103 11.14 4.76 -16.08
C GLY A 103 9.77 4.35 -16.60
N PHE A 104 8.85 5.31 -16.64
CA PHE A 104 7.55 5.13 -17.28
C PHE A 104 7.70 5.30 -18.79
N GLU A 105 7.30 4.29 -19.56
CA GLU A 105 7.38 4.32 -21.01
C GLU A 105 6.37 5.35 -21.58
N PRO A 106 6.72 6.04 -22.68
CA PRO A 106 5.84 7.02 -23.33
C PRO A 106 4.64 6.35 -24.00
N ASP A 107 3.61 7.13 -24.31
CA ASP A 107 2.41 6.71 -25.04
C ASP A 107 1.58 5.61 -24.35
N ARG A 108 1.53 5.64 -23.01
CA ARG A 108 0.82 4.63 -22.20
C ARG A 108 -0.17 5.24 -21.21
N VAL A 109 -1.18 4.45 -20.85
CA VAL A 109 -2.03 4.72 -19.69
C VAL A 109 -1.59 3.79 -18.57
N TYR A 110 -1.20 4.37 -17.43
CA TYR A 110 -0.77 3.65 -16.25
C TYR A 110 -1.87 3.71 -15.19
N ARG A 111 -2.18 2.57 -14.62
CA ARG A 111 -2.97 2.40 -13.40
C ARG A 111 -2.04 1.99 -12.28
N VAL A 112 -2.06 2.72 -11.18
CA VAL A 112 -1.21 2.48 -10.03
C VAL A 112 -2.07 2.40 -8.79
N THR A 113 -2.05 1.22 -8.16
CA THR A 113 -2.86 0.91 -6.99
C THR A 113 -1.94 0.75 -5.80
N LEU A 114 -2.13 1.57 -4.77
CA LEU A 114 -1.55 1.41 -3.45
C LEU A 114 -2.49 0.53 -2.61
N LEU A 115 -2.01 -0.65 -2.21
CA LEU A 115 -2.77 -1.62 -1.43
C LEU A 115 -2.96 -1.14 0.03
N PRO A 116 -4.03 -1.58 0.72
CA PRO A 116 -4.35 -1.13 2.07
C PRO A 116 -3.46 -1.80 3.13
N VAL A 117 -2.14 -1.83 2.93
CA VAL A 117 -1.15 -2.41 3.85
C VAL A 117 -0.29 -1.36 4.56
N ILE A 118 -0.45 -0.09 4.18
CA ILE A 118 0.25 1.05 4.78
C ILE A 118 -0.33 1.36 6.15
N ARG A 119 0.55 1.65 7.12
CA ARG A 119 0.19 1.96 8.51
C ARG A 119 0.71 3.32 8.94
N ASP A 120 0.05 3.93 9.92
CA ASP A 120 0.58 5.09 10.64
C ASP A 120 1.59 4.66 11.73
N LEU A 121 2.09 5.63 12.51
CA LEU A 121 2.97 5.37 13.65
C LEU A 121 2.26 4.76 14.88
N PHE A 122 0.94 4.73 14.89
CA PHE A 122 0.09 4.15 15.94
C PHE A 122 -0.46 2.77 15.54
N SER A 123 0.01 2.20 14.43
CA SER A 123 -0.42 0.91 13.86
C SER A 123 -1.86 0.88 13.31
N ASN A 124 -2.48 2.02 13.06
CA ASN A 124 -3.70 2.09 12.28
C ASN A 124 -3.39 1.83 10.81
N GLN A 125 -4.13 0.92 10.20
CA GLN A 125 -3.95 0.50 8.81
C GLN A 125 -4.89 1.28 7.89
N MET A 126 -4.40 1.65 6.72
CA MET A 126 -5.22 2.16 5.62
C MET A 126 -6.38 1.19 5.34
N ILE A 127 -7.60 1.72 5.17
CA ILE A 127 -8.81 0.90 5.04
C ILE A 127 -8.95 0.35 3.63
N ASP A 128 -8.90 1.23 2.63
CA ASP A 128 -9.17 0.92 1.24
C ASP A 128 -7.91 1.08 0.39
N ALA A 129 -7.80 0.31 -0.69
CA ALA A 129 -6.79 0.58 -1.71
C ALA A 129 -7.02 1.96 -2.32
N PHE A 130 -5.94 2.66 -2.67
CA PHE A 130 -6.01 3.93 -3.39
C PHE A 130 -5.46 3.76 -4.80
N GLU A 131 -6.21 4.18 -5.80
CA GLU A 131 -5.85 4.02 -7.21
C GLU A 131 -5.74 5.37 -7.90
N ILE A 132 -4.68 5.54 -8.68
CA ILE A 132 -4.59 6.58 -9.69
C ILE A 132 -4.50 5.95 -11.08
N VAL A 133 -4.96 6.72 -12.05
CA VAL A 133 -4.76 6.46 -13.47
C VAL A 133 -4.11 7.70 -14.05
N PHE A 134 -2.98 7.60 -14.72
CA PHE A 134 -2.38 8.72 -15.44
C PHE A 134 -1.89 8.25 -16.80
N SER A 135 -1.48 9.17 -17.65
CA SER A 135 -1.02 8.86 -18.99
C SER A 135 0.29 9.55 -19.32
N THR A 136 1.13 8.86 -20.09
CA THR A 136 2.34 9.39 -20.73
C THR A 136 2.12 9.69 -22.22
N GLY A 137 0.88 9.89 -22.66
CA GLY A 137 0.56 10.29 -24.03
C GLY A 137 -0.94 10.25 -24.36
N PRO A 138 -1.56 9.06 -24.47
CA PRO A 138 -2.94 8.91 -24.89
C PRO A 138 -3.95 9.42 -23.85
N THR A 139 -5.13 9.85 -24.26
CA THR A 139 -6.22 10.11 -23.31
C THR A 139 -6.66 8.79 -22.64
N PRO A 140 -6.74 8.70 -21.30
CA PRO A 140 -7.26 7.51 -20.64
C PRO A 140 -8.70 7.20 -21.07
N VAL A 141 -8.94 6.00 -21.60
CA VAL A 141 -10.26 5.49 -21.95
C VAL A 141 -10.65 4.39 -20.95
N PRO A 142 -11.80 4.49 -20.28
CA PRO A 142 -12.21 3.51 -19.26
C PRO A 142 -12.70 2.21 -19.93
N THR A 143 -11.76 1.33 -20.26
CA THR A 143 -12.04 -0.04 -20.70
C THR A 143 -11.87 -1.02 -19.53
N THR A 144 -12.53 -2.17 -19.60
CA THR A 144 -12.44 -3.19 -18.54
C THR A 144 -12.58 -4.59 -19.11
N ILE A 145 -11.70 -5.49 -18.69
CA ILE A 145 -11.93 -6.94 -18.71
C ILE A 145 -12.08 -7.36 -17.25
N ALA A 146 -13.21 -7.94 -16.89
CA ALA A 146 -13.48 -8.42 -15.54
C ALA A 146 -13.90 -9.89 -15.58
N GLY A 147 -13.63 -10.62 -14.51
CA GLY A 147 -13.93 -12.04 -14.40
C GLY A 147 -13.75 -12.55 -12.98
N ILE A 148 -13.81 -13.88 -12.84
CA ILE A 148 -13.65 -14.58 -11.57
C ILE A 148 -12.63 -15.71 -11.78
N VAL A 149 -11.63 -15.80 -10.91
CA VAL A 149 -10.73 -16.95 -10.77
C VAL A 149 -11.27 -17.83 -9.66
N TRP A 150 -11.42 -19.12 -9.91
CA TRP A 150 -12.04 -20.05 -8.96
C TRP A 150 -11.46 -21.46 -9.07
N ASP A 151 -11.53 -22.22 -7.98
CA ASP A 151 -11.16 -23.63 -7.94
C ASP A 151 -12.19 -24.46 -8.71
N ARG A 152 -11.76 -25.17 -9.76
CA ARG A 152 -12.68 -26.01 -10.53
C ARG A 152 -13.25 -27.19 -9.73
N ILE A 153 -12.57 -27.65 -8.68
CA ILE A 153 -12.98 -28.77 -7.83
C ILE A 153 -13.90 -28.28 -6.70
N THR A 154 -13.53 -27.22 -5.97
CA THR A 154 -14.32 -26.75 -4.81
C THR A 154 -15.40 -25.73 -5.18
N GLY A 155 -15.26 -25.04 -6.31
CA GLY A 155 -16.15 -23.93 -6.68
C GLY A 155 -15.81 -22.60 -6.02
N GLU A 156 -14.79 -22.55 -5.16
CA GLU A 156 -14.44 -21.38 -4.36
C GLU A 156 -13.63 -20.35 -5.17
N GLY A 157 -13.86 -19.07 -4.90
CA GLY A 157 -13.06 -17.99 -5.48
C GLY A 157 -11.62 -18.01 -4.98
N MET A 158 -10.67 -17.71 -5.86
CA MET A 158 -9.24 -17.69 -5.54
C MET A 158 -8.78 -16.28 -5.23
N ALA A 159 -8.55 -16.00 -3.95
CA ALA A 159 -8.02 -14.71 -3.47
C ALA A 159 -6.53 -14.55 -3.76
N ASP A 160 -6.08 -13.31 -3.94
CA ASP A 160 -4.67 -12.94 -4.08
C ASP A 160 -3.95 -13.56 -5.30
N TYR A 161 -4.70 -14.01 -6.30
CA TYR A 161 -4.14 -14.44 -7.59
C TYR A 161 -3.85 -13.23 -8.46
N GLU A 162 -2.72 -13.27 -9.16
CA GLU A 162 -2.40 -12.30 -10.18
C GLU A 162 -3.04 -12.72 -11.52
N VAL A 163 -3.77 -11.80 -12.14
CA VAL A 163 -4.33 -11.96 -13.48
C VAL A 163 -3.58 -11.06 -14.45
N ARG A 164 -2.94 -11.68 -15.44
CA ARG A 164 -2.24 -11.02 -16.54
C ARG A 164 -3.11 -10.97 -17.77
N ALA A 165 -3.04 -9.86 -18.50
CA ALA A 165 -3.52 -9.76 -19.87
C ALA A 165 -2.44 -9.19 -20.77
N VAL A 166 -2.20 -9.89 -21.89
CA VAL A 166 -1.30 -9.45 -22.96
C VAL A 166 -2.09 -9.42 -24.26
N ALA A 167 -1.98 -8.34 -25.03
CA ALA A 167 -2.66 -8.24 -26.31
C ALA A 167 -2.12 -9.33 -27.26
N THR A 168 -3.00 -9.97 -28.03
CA THR A 168 -2.58 -10.99 -29.01
C THR A 168 -1.96 -10.38 -30.27
N GLU A 169 -2.17 -9.08 -30.48
CA GLU A 169 -1.66 -8.28 -31.59
C GLU A 169 -1.32 -6.87 -31.05
N GLY A 170 -0.25 -6.25 -31.56
CA GLY A 170 0.15 -4.89 -31.18
C GLY A 170 1.06 -4.85 -29.96
N ASP A 171 0.72 -4.02 -28.97
CA ASP A 171 1.50 -3.74 -27.77
C ASP A 171 1.62 -4.97 -26.85
N PRO A 172 2.83 -5.51 -26.60
CA PRO A 172 3.02 -6.73 -25.81
C PRO A 172 3.05 -6.47 -24.28
N SER A 173 2.68 -5.27 -23.84
CA SER A 173 2.69 -4.90 -22.42
C SER A 173 1.83 -5.82 -21.56
N VAL A 174 2.34 -6.16 -20.39
CA VAL A 174 1.64 -7.02 -19.42
C VAL A 174 0.76 -6.16 -18.54
N HIS A 175 -0.55 -6.26 -18.73
CA HIS A 175 -1.53 -5.65 -17.84
C HIS A 175 -1.83 -6.59 -16.68
N VAL A 176 -1.89 -6.05 -15.46
CA VAL A 176 -2.04 -6.85 -14.25
C VAL A 176 -3.21 -6.39 -13.41
N ALA A 177 -3.86 -7.33 -12.73
CA ALA A 177 -4.85 -7.11 -11.69
C ALA A 177 -4.72 -8.23 -10.64
N MET A 178 -5.13 -7.95 -9.41
CA MET A 178 -5.24 -8.96 -8.34
C MET A 178 -6.69 -9.36 -8.15
N THR A 179 -6.94 -10.62 -7.79
CA THR A 179 -8.26 -11.08 -7.38
C THR A 179 -8.58 -10.66 -5.95
N ASP A 180 -9.85 -10.37 -5.67
CA ASP A 180 -10.35 -10.15 -4.31
C ASP A 180 -10.63 -11.49 -3.58
N ALA A 181 -11.13 -11.40 -2.34
CA ALA A 181 -11.47 -12.56 -1.52
C ALA A 181 -12.50 -13.53 -2.17
N GLY A 182 -13.29 -13.06 -3.15
CA GLY A 182 -14.24 -13.85 -3.91
C GLY A 182 -13.69 -14.34 -5.26
N GLY A 183 -12.42 -14.10 -5.56
CA GLY A 183 -11.79 -14.43 -6.84
C GLY A 183 -12.07 -13.41 -7.96
N VAL A 184 -12.78 -12.31 -7.67
CA VAL A 184 -13.16 -11.32 -8.69
C VAL A 184 -11.95 -10.47 -9.05
N PHE A 185 -11.71 -10.26 -10.35
CA PHE A 185 -10.68 -9.32 -10.84
C PHE A 185 -11.26 -8.36 -11.86
N ALA A 186 -10.58 -7.21 -12.03
CA ALA A 186 -10.86 -6.25 -13.08
C ALA A 186 -9.57 -5.61 -13.62
N LEU A 187 -9.23 -5.94 -14.86
CA LEU A 187 -8.21 -5.27 -15.65
C LEU A 187 -8.83 -4.01 -16.27
N ARG A 188 -8.48 -2.83 -15.75
CA ARG A 188 -9.02 -1.53 -16.19
C ARG A 188 -8.01 -0.74 -17.02
N TYR A 189 -8.51 0.14 -17.89
CA TYR A 189 -7.74 1.03 -18.76
C TYR A 189 -6.78 0.27 -19.70
N LEU A 190 -7.26 -0.85 -20.23
CA LEU A 190 -6.56 -1.60 -21.26
C LEU A 190 -6.53 -0.79 -22.57
N PRO A 191 -5.41 -0.84 -23.33
CA PRO A 191 -5.33 -0.25 -24.64
C PRO A 191 -6.48 -0.75 -25.51
N SER A 192 -7.31 0.17 -25.98
CA SER A 192 -8.19 -0.12 -27.09
C SER A 192 -7.37 0.09 -28.35
N PRO A 193 -7.25 -0.89 -29.26
CA PRO A 193 -6.73 -0.61 -30.59
C PRO A 193 -7.52 0.57 -31.15
N MET A 194 -6.82 1.64 -31.56
CA MET A 194 -7.48 2.73 -32.25
C MET A 194 -8.25 2.16 -33.43
N GLU A 195 -9.49 2.64 -33.63
CA GLU A 195 -10.24 2.36 -34.84
C GLU A 195 -9.46 2.85 -36.07
N GLN A 196 -8.72 1.95 -36.71
CA GLN A 196 -8.49 2.00 -38.14
C GLN A 196 -9.20 0.82 -38.78
N GLY A 197 -10.34 1.09 -39.40
CA GLY A 197 -11.07 0.11 -40.21
C GLY A 197 -12.11 -0.75 -39.48
N GLY A 198 -12.60 -0.34 -38.31
CA GLY A 198 -13.81 -0.92 -37.71
C GLY A 198 -13.67 -2.36 -37.17
N ARG A 199 -12.48 -2.75 -36.69
CA ARG A 199 -12.31 -4.00 -35.92
C ARG A 199 -12.58 -3.78 -34.43
N PRO A 200 -13.26 -4.71 -33.74
CA PRO A 200 -13.62 -4.58 -32.34
C PRO A 200 -12.40 -4.65 -31.42
N ALA A 201 -12.61 -4.22 -30.16
CA ALA A 201 -11.68 -4.20 -29.04
C ALA A 201 -10.56 -5.26 -29.09
N GLY A 202 -9.36 -4.86 -28.66
CA GLY A 202 -8.16 -5.70 -28.69
C GLY A 202 -8.41 -7.06 -28.05
N ARG A 203 -7.91 -8.12 -28.69
CA ARG A 203 -7.94 -9.47 -28.12
C ARG A 203 -6.80 -9.58 -27.12
N PHE A 204 -7.10 -10.08 -25.93
CA PHE A 204 -6.11 -10.34 -24.89
C PHE A 204 -6.05 -11.84 -24.59
N ARG A 205 -4.84 -12.35 -24.33
CA ARG A 205 -4.64 -13.63 -23.68
C ARG A 205 -4.53 -13.39 -22.18
N LEU A 206 -5.34 -14.10 -21.40
CA LEU A 206 -5.30 -14.03 -19.95
C LEU A 206 -4.60 -15.25 -19.35
N VAL A 207 -3.91 -15.03 -18.25
CA VAL A 207 -3.38 -16.07 -17.37
C VAL A 207 -3.60 -15.60 -15.93
N ALA A 208 -4.17 -16.47 -15.10
CA ALA A 208 -4.27 -16.27 -13.66
C ALA A 208 -3.36 -17.27 -12.94
N PHE A 209 -2.59 -16.80 -11.96
CA PHE A 209 -1.69 -17.68 -11.22
C PHE A 209 -1.49 -17.21 -9.78
N GLU A 210 -1.17 -18.16 -8.90
CA GLU A 210 -0.76 -17.90 -7.53
C GLU A 210 0.73 -17.63 -7.50
N ASP A 211 1.13 -16.36 -7.38
CA ASP A 211 2.54 -15.96 -7.27
C ASP A 211 3.04 -16.21 -5.83
N ARG A 212 3.43 -17.46 -5.54
CA ARG A 212 3.78 -17.88 -4.18
C ARG A 212 5.13 -17.36 -3.74
N ASN A 213 6.07 -17.27 -4.68
CA ASN A 213 7.44 -16.83 -4.41
C ASN A 213 7.60 -15.31 -4.61
N ARG A 214 6.56 -14.63 -5.13
CA ARG A 214 6.46 -13.18 -5.32
C ARG A 214 7.50 -12.63 -6.29
N ASP A 215 7.90 -13.44 -7.26
CA ASP A 215 8.86 -13.02 -8.28
C ASP A 215 8.18 -12.46 -9.54
N GLY A 216 6.86 -12.51 -9.61
CA GLY A 216 6.11 -12.05 -10.77
C GLY A 216 6.42 -12.85 -12.03
N ILE A 217 6.83 -14.11 -11.93
CA ILE A 217 7.07 -15.00 -13.06
C ILE A 217 6.05 -16.14 -12.99
N VAL A 218 5.43 -16.47 -14.11
CA VAL A 218 4.55 -17.64 -14.17
C VAL A 218 5.42 -18.90 -14.17
N ASP A 219 5.47 -19.62 -13.05
CA ASP A 219 6.21 -20.87 -12.91
C ASP A 219 5.29 -22.10 -13.15
N PRO A 220 5.70 -23.10 -13.95
CA PRO A 220 5.01 -24.38 -14.05
C PRO A 220 4.65 -25.08 -12.72
N MET A 221 5.33 -24.74 -11.62
CA MET A 221 5.08 -25.26 -10.27
C MET A 221 3.94 -24.53 -9.52
N GLU A 222 3.47 -23.39 -10.04
CA GLU A 222 2.37 -22.62 -9.48
C GLU A 222 1.01 -23.07 -10.00
N VAL A 223 -0.03 -22.81 -9.21
CA VAL A 223 -1.40 -23.09 -9.65
C VAL A 223 -1.80 -22.06 -10.68
N GLN A 224 -2.21 -22.51 -11.87
CA GLN A 224 -2.51 -21.66 -13.01
C GLN A 224 -3.90 -21.94 -13.60
N GLY A 225 -4.51 -20.91 -14.18
CA GLY A 225 -5.72 -20.99 -14.99
C GLY A 225 -5.65 -20.03 -16.19
N SER A 226 -6.40 -20.33 -17.25
CA SER A 226 -6.47 -19.55 -18.49
C SER A 226 -7.91 -19.34 -18.95
#